data_AF-A0A420R784-F1
#
_entry.id   AF-A0A420R784-F1
#
_cell.length_a   1.000
_cell.length_b   1.000
_cell.length_c   1.000
_cell.angle_alpha   90.00
_cell.angle_beta   90.00
_cell.angle_gamma   90.00
#
_symmetry.space_group_name_H-M   'P 1'
#
loop_
_entity.id
_entity.type
_entity.pdbx_description
1 polymer ?
#
loop_
_entity_poly.entity_id
_entity_poly.type
_entity_poly.pdbx_seq_one_letter_code
_entity_poly.pdbx_strand_id
1 'polypeptide(L)'
;WPSLVDLPLYLGTPVLNRWADWTDQPKASYARLREVLDNDSAAPLTVPLADFAFRSQSTQWKLFGREEHSWLRSLAYTLCGRSTPIWLPSYTSDLRITADLAVGAIEIPIEWAGYALFGAQAPGRRDLRIELLDGTAIHRRITGSVASNDVEVITL
;
A
#
# COMPACT_ATOMS: atom_id res chain seq x y z
N TRP A 1 -4.75 17.45 21.64
CA TRP A 1 -5.39 16.13 21.72
C TRP A 1 -4.30 15.10 21.94
N PRO A 2 -4.55 14.02 22.70
CA PRO A 2 -3.53 12.99 22.94
C PRO A 2 -3.17 12.28 21.62
N SER A 3 -1.92 11.85 21.48
CA SER A 3 -1.52 10.96 20.39
C SER A 3 -2.20 9.60 20.53
N LEU A 4 -2.46 8.93 19.42
CA LEU A 4 -2.95 7.56 19.40
C LEU A 4 -1.82 6.64 19.88
N VAL A 5 -2.11 5.81 20.87
CA VAL A 5 -1.15 4.85 21.46
C VAL A 5 -1.40 3.43 20.94
N ASP A 6 -2.63 3.12 20.52
CA ASP A 6 -3.08 1.76 20.23
C ASP A 6 -3.13 1.42 18.73
N LEU A 7 -2.25 2.00 17.91
CA LEU A 7 -2.18 1.64 16.50
C LEU A 7 -1.43 0.31 16.32
N PRO A 8 -1.96 -0.64 15.52
CA PRO A 8 -1.25 -1.88 15.25
C PRO A 8 0.08 -1.58 14.56
N LEU A 9 1.12 -2.33 14.91
CA LEU A 9 2.45 -2.15 14.33
C LEU A 9 2.70 -3.20 13.25
N TYR A 10 3.23 -2.75 12.12
CA TYR A 10 3.80 -3.61 11.08
C TYR A 10 5.24 -3.20 10.83
N LEU A 11 6.18 -4.12 11.04
CA LEU A 11 7.63 -3.87 10.94
C LEU A 11 8.08 -2.63 11.73
N GLY A 12 7.52 -2.43 12.92
CA GLY A 12 7.82 -1.28 13.80
C GLY A 12 7.17 0.04 13.38
N THR A 13 6.39 0.07 12.30
CA THR A 13 5.67 1.26 11.84
C THR A 13 4.18 1.15 12.20
N PRO A 14 3.55 2.20 12.75
CA PRO A 14 2.10 2.18 13.00
C PRO A 14 1.34 2.04 11.69
N VAL A 15 0.28 1.24 11.71
CA VAL A 15 -0.61 0.98 10.57
C VAL A 15 -1.87 1.81 10.71
N LEU A 16 -2.25 2.50 9.63
CA LEU A 16 -3.58 3.09 9.54
C LEU A 16 -4.60 1.97 9.30
N ASN A 17 -5.20 1.46 10.37
CA ASN A 17 -6.15 0.35 10.26
C ASN A 17 -7.56 0.81 9.86
N ARG A 18 -8.01 1.97 10.36
CA ARG A 18 -9.33 2.52 10.03
C ARG A 18 -9.41 2.90 8.56
N TRP A 19 -10.45 2.40 7.92
CA TRP A 19 -10.77 2.67 6.52
C TRP A 19 -11.48 4.03 6.39
N ALA A 20 -11.19 4.75 5.30
CA ALA A 20 -11.84 6.03 4.98
C ALA A 20 -13.16 5.78 4.22
N ASP A 21 -14.22 6.51 4.55
CA ASP A 21 -15.58 6.28 4.04
C ASP A 21 -15.65 6.01 2.52
N TRP A 22 -16.43 5.00 2.10
CA TRP A 22 -16.49 4.45 0.73
C TRP A 22 -17.21 5.36 -0.28
N THR A 23 -17.53 6.60 0.08
CA THR A 23 -18.26 7.51 -0.81
C THR A 23 -17.45 7.80 -2.10
N ASP A 24 -16.11 7.84 -2.02
CA ASP A 24 -15.23 8.05 -3.17
C ASP A 24 -14.03 7.08 -3.09
N GLN A 25 -13.54 6.65 -4.25
CA GLN A 25 -12.37 5.77 -4.30
C GLN A 25 -11.11 6.55 -3.92
N PRO A 26 -10.15 5.92 -3.22
CA PRO A 26 -8.87 6.57 -2.93
C PRO A 26 -8.17 6.94 -4.24
N LYS A 27 -7.74 8.19 -4.35
CA LYS A 27 -6.98 8.64 -5.52
C LYS A 27 -5.51 8.40 -5.24
N ALA A 28 -4.89 7.57 -6.08
CA ALA A 28 -3.45 7.32 -6.03
C ALA A 28 -2.76 7.93 -7.25
N SER A 29 -1.62 8.58 -7.04
CA SER A 29 -0.72 9.04 -8.09
C SER A 29 0.68 8.50 -7.85
N TYR A 30 1.41 8.26 -8.94
CA TYR A 30 2.75 7.71 -8.92
C TYR A 30 3.69 8.68 -9.63
N ALA A 31 4.59 9.30 -8.87
CA ALA A 31 5.59 10.22 -9.40
C ALA A 31 6.94 9.51 -9.46
N ARG A 32 7.61 9.56 -10.62
CA ARG A 32 9.02 9.15 -10.73
C ARG A 32 9.89 10.39 -10.73
N LEU A 33 10.94 10.37 -9.92
CA LEU A 33 11.99 11.38 -9.99
C LEU A 33 12.82 11.11 -11.24
N ARG A 34 12.83 12.07 -12.16
CA ARG A 34 13.53 11.99 -13.45
C ARG A 34 14.15 13.34 -13.76
N GLU A 35 15.32 13.30 -14.37
CA GLU A 35 15.99 14.44 -14.96
C GLU A 35 15.99 14.26 -16.48
N VAL A 36 15.71 15.35 -17.20
CA VAL A 36 15.72 15.36 -18.67
C VAL A 36 16.85 16.26 -19.10
N LEU A 37 17.84 15.68 -19.76
CA LEU A 37 18.95 16.39 -20.38
C LEU A 37 18.63 16.54 -21.87
N ASP A 38 18.37 17.77 -22.28
CA ASP A 38 18.19 18.14 -23.68
C ASP A 38 19.36 19.02 -24.12
N ASN A 39 20.02 18.63 -25.20
CA ASN A 39 21.15 19.35 -25.77
C ASN A 39 20.82 19.99 -27.13
N ASP A 40 19.54 20.02 -27.51
CA ASP A 40 18.99 20.55 -28.77
C ASP A 40 19.58 19.93 -30.05
N SER A 41 20.45 18.93 -29.91
CA SER A 41 21.23 18.32 -31.00
C SER A 41 20.89 16.84 -31.20
N ALA A 42 20.40 16.19 -30.15
CA ALA A 42 19.96 14.81 -30.14
C ALA A 42 18.62 14.67 -29.41
N ALA A 43 18.04 13.46 -29.42
CA ALA A 43 16.84 13.19 -28.63
C ALA A 43 17.14 13.40 -27.13
N PRO A 44 16.20 13.97 -26.35
CA PRO A 44 16.39 14.22 -24.93
C PRO A 44 16.69 12.93 -24.16
N LEU A 45 17.75 12.95 -23.34
CA LEU A 45 18.10 11.84 -22.46
C LEU A 45 17.34 11.98 -21.15
N THR A 46 16.51 11.00 -20.82
CA THR A 46 15.80 10.96 -19.52
C THR A 46 16.49 9.98 -18.58
N VAL A 47 16.97 10.47 -17.44
CA VAL A 47 17.62 9.66 -16.40
C VAL A 47 16.71 9.55 -15.18
N PRO A 48 16.34 8.34 -14.71
CA PRO A 48 15.62 8.18 -13.46
C PRO A 48 16.56 8.40 -12.26
N LEU A 49 16.13 9.18 -11.28
CA LEU A 49 16.88 9.41 -10.03
C LEU A 49 16.57 8.33 -8.97
N ALA A 50 15.48 7.58 -9.15
CA ALA A 50 15.09 6.49 -8.28
C ALA A 50 14.53 5.34 -9.10
N ASP A 51 14.82 4.11 -8.65
CA ASP A 51 14.37 2.88 -9.31
C ASP A 51 12.88 2.58 -9.06
N PHE A 52 12.23 3.35 -8.19
CA PHE A 52 10.83 3.20 -7.85
C PHE A 52 10.05 4.51 -8.00
N ALA A 53 8.72 4.39 -8.15
CA ALA A 53 7.83 5.53 -8.15
C ALA A 53 7.36 5.85 -6.73
N PHE A 54 7.38 7.12 -6.38
CA PHE A 54 6.80 7.62 -5.13
C PHE A 54 5.28 7.65 -5.27
N ARG A 55 4.60 6.89 -4.40
CA ARG A 55 3.14 6.84 -4.33
C ARG A 55 2.64 7.98 -3.44
N SER A 56 1.71 8.76 -3.95
CA SER A 56 0.88 9.67 -3.16
C SER A 56 -0.55 9.17 -3.20
N GLN A 57 -1.24 9.20 -2.06
CA GLN A 57 -2.63 8.78 -1.95
C GLN A 57 -3.42 9.85 -1.20
N SER A 58 -4.57 10.24 -1.75
CA SER A 58 -5.54 11.07 -1.05
C SER A 58 -6.79 10.27 -0.74
N THR A 59 -7.28 10.44 0.49
CA THR A 59 -8.50 9.81 0.99
C THR A 59 -9.41 10.89 1.57
N GLN A 60 -10.72 10.70 1.42
CA GLN A 60 -11.72 11.60 1.99
C GLN A 60 -12.36 10.93 3.20
N TRP A 61 -12.56 11.70 4.26
CA TRP A 61 -13.11 11.21 5.51
C TRP A 61 -14.39 11.99 5.81
N LYS A 62 -15.50 11.27 5.92
CA LYS A 62 -16.70 11.78 6.60
C LYS A 62 -16.66 11.26 8.02
N LEU A 63 -16.87 12.16 8.97
CA LEU A 63 -16.82 11.85 10.39
C LEU A 63 -18.20 12.06 10.99
N PHE A 64 -18.67 11.08 11.74
CA PHE A 64 -19.96 11.06 12.40
C PHE A 64 -19.77 10.98 13.91
N GLY A 65 -20.15 12.06 14.60
CA GLY A 65 -20.14 12.10 16.05
C GLY A 65 -18.78 12.39 16.67
N ARG A 66 -18.79 12.66 17.98
CA ARG A 66 -17.64 13.20 18.71
C ARG A 66 -16.44 12.25 18.77
N GLU A 67 -16.70 10.94 18.77
CA GLU A 67 -15.65 9.93 18.84
C GLU A 67 -14.77 9.94 17.59
N GLU A 68 -15.37 9.96 16.39
CA GLU A 68 -14.63 9.99 15.14
C GLU A 68 -13.86 11.30 14.95
N HIS A 69 -14.46 12.43 15.34
CA HIS A 69 -13.76 13.72 15.36
C HIS A 69 -12.56 13.71 16.33
N SER A 70 -12.71 13.13 17.51
CA SER A 70 -11.63 12.96 18.49
C SER A 70 -10.51 12.10 17.92
N TRP A 71 -10.86 10.95 17.35
CA TRP A 71 -9.91 10.01 16.76
C TRP A 71 -9.09 10.65 15.63
N LEU A 72 -9.73 11.36 14.68
CA LEU A 72 -8.99 11.99 13.57
C LEU A 72 -8.06 13.10 14.07
N ARG A 73 -8.48 13.87 15.08
CA ARG A 73 -7.60 14.86 15.71
C ARG A 73 -6.40 14.18 16.38
N SER A 74 -6.62 13.13 17.16
CA SER A 74 -5.54 12.35 17.76
C SER A 74 -4.61 11.74 16.70
N LEU A 75 -5.12 11.29 15.56
CA LEU A 75 -4.29 10.84 14.42
C LEU A 75 -3.39 11.98 13.92
N ALA A 76 -3.93 13.17 13.69
CA ALA A 76 -3.13 14.32 13.24
C ALA A 76 -2.03 14.71 14.24
N TYR A 77 -2.30 14.61 15.55
CA TYR A 77 -1.29 14.80 16.60
C TYR A 77 -0.24 13.66 16.60
N THR A 78 -0.62 12.43 16.28
CA THR A 78 0.31 11.29 16.19
C THR A 78 1.29 11.45 15.03
N LEU A 79 0.78 11.93 13.89
CA LEU A 79 1.57 12.18 12.69
C LEU A 79 2.52 13.37 12.86
N CYS A 80 2.24 14.27 13.82
CA CYS A 80 2.99 15.51 14.04
C CYS A 80 3.25 16.25 12.71
N GLY A 81 2.20 16.35 11.88
CA GLY A 81 2.30 16.76 10.49
C GLY A 81 2.89 15.64 9.61
N ARG A 82 4.21 15.60 9.47
CA ARG A 82 4.93 14.66 8.60
C ARG A 82 6.12 13.95 9.25
N SER A 83 6.34 14.15 10.55
CA SER A 83 7.55 13.62 11.22
C SER A 83 7.43 12.15 11.57
N THR A 84 6.21 11.65 11.77
CA THR A 84 5.96 10.25 12.12
C THR A 84 5.48 9.49 10.88
N PRO A 85 6.22 8.46 10.42
CA PRO A 85 5.75 7.63 9.33
C PRO A 85 4.59 6.75 9.79
N ILE A 86 3.68 6.48 8.86
CA ILE A 86 2.57 5.54 9.05
C ILE A 86 2.49 4.63 7.82
N TRP A 87 2.22 3.35 8.04
CA TRP A 87 1.95 2.41 6.97
C TRP A 87 0.51 2.60 6.50
N LEU A 88 0.35 2.94 5.22
CA LEU A 88 -0.92 3.24 4.59
C LEU A 88 -1.29 2.11 3.61
N PRO A 89 -2.36 1.34 3.89
CA PRO A 89 -2.85 0.35 2.93
C PRO A 89 -3.31 1.01 1.62
N SER A 90 -3.27 0.25 0.52
CA SER A 90 -3.75 0.77 -0.77
C SER A 90 -5.24 1.05 -0.77
N TYR A 91 -5.99 0.31 0.04
CA TYR A 91 -7.44 0.33 0.11
C TYR A 91 -8.12 -0.05 -1.22
N THR A 92 -7.44 -0.89 -2.00
CA THR A 92 -7.88 -1.41 -3.29
C THR A 92 -7.72 -2.93 -3.33
N SER A 93 -8.56 -3.61 -4.11
CA SER A 93 -8.45 -5.05 -4.33
C SER A 93 -7.43 -5.34 -5.44
N ASP A 94 -6.14 -5.11 -5.13
CA ASP A 94 -5.05 -5.21 -6.10
C ASP A 94 -4.76 -6.66 -6.51
N LEU A 95 -4.95 -7.61 -5.58
CA LEU A 95 -4.70 -9.04 -5.78
C LEU A 95 -5.94 -9.82 -5.34
N ARG A 96 -6.38 -10.78 -6.16
CA ARG A 96 -7.46 -11.70 -5.81
C ARG A 96 -6.95 -13.13 -5.80
N ILE A 97 -7.33 -13.87 -4.77
CA ILE A 97 -6.96 -15.26 -4.59
C ILE A 97 -7.81 -16.12 -5.54
N THR A 98 -7.21 -17.11 -6.20
CA THR A 98 -7.90 -17.99 -7.17
C THR A 98 -8.35 -19.32 -6.59
N ALA A 99 -7.84 -19.72 -5.42
CA ALA A 99 -8.16 -20.99 -4.78
C ALA A 99 -8.21 -20.88 -3.25
N ASP A 100 -8.94 -21.77 -2.59
CA ASP A 100 -8.98 -21.83 -1.13
C ASP A 100 -7.58 -22.13 -0.57
N LEU A 101 -7.19 -21.38 0.47
CA LEU A 101 -5.90 -21.51 1.13
C LEU A 101 -6.01 -22.38 2.38
N ALA A 102 -5.08 -23.32 2.53
CA ALA A 102 -4.90 -24.03 3.78
C ALA A 102 -4.36 -23.09 4.87
N VAL A 103 -4.67 -23.41 6.14
CA VAL A 103 -4.12 -22.67 7.28
C VAL A 103 -2.58 -22.75 7.25
N GLY A 104 -1.92 -21.60 7.22
CA GLY A 104 -0.46 -21.52 7.18
C GLY A 104 0.16 -21.68 5.80
N ALA A 105 -0.63 -21.67 4.72
CA ALA A 105 -0.10 -21.63 3.37
C ALA A 105 0.80 -20.38 3.17
N ILE A 106 2.01 -20.62 2.65
CA ILE A 106 3.00 -19.55 2.37
C ILE A 106 2.96 -19.19 0.87
N GLU A 107 2.53 -20.12 0.03
CA GLU A 107 2.29 -19.92 -1.40
C GLU A 107 0.82 -19.59 -1.63
N ILE A 108 0.55 -18.44 -2.24
CA ILE A 108 -0.80 -17.96 -2.50
C ILE A 108 -0.97 -17.81 -4.01
N PRO A 109 -1.82 -18.64 -4.64
CA PRO A 109 -2.19 -18.44 -6.03
C PRO A 109 -3.17 -17.26 -6.12
N ILE A 110 -2.84 -16.32 -6.98
CA ILE A 110 -3.62 -15.12 -7.28
C ILE A 110 -3.97 -15.07 -8.77
N GLU A 111 -5.02 -14.33 -9.11
CA GLU A 111 -5.35 -14.04 -10.51
C GLU A 111 -4.19 -13.28 -11.16
N TRP A 112 -4.05 -13.44 -12.48
CA TRP A 112 -3.01 -12.72 -13.21
C TRP A 112 -3.19 -11.20 -13.08
N ALA A 113 -2.33 -10.58 -12.28
CA ALA A 113 -2.35 -9.13 -12.00
C ALA A 113 -1.12 -8.40 -12.57
N GLY A 114 -0.18 -9.13 -13.18
CA GLY A 114 1.12 -8.60 -13.63
C GLY A 114 2.09 -8.34 -12.48
N TYR A 115 1.84 -8.86 -11.27
CA TYR A 115 2.69 -8.61 -10.11
C TYR A 115 4.07 -9.24 -10.30
N ALA A 116 4.12 -10.51 -10.71
CA ALA A 116 5.39 -11.21 -10.91
C ALA A 116 6.28 -10.56 -12.00
N LEU A 117 5.70 -9.84 -12.96
CA LEU A 117 6.45 -9.17 -14.03
C LEU A 117 6.84 -7.73 -13.69
N PHE A 118 5.92 -6.96 -13.08
CA PHE A 118 6.09 -5.51 -12.92
C PHE A 118 6.24 -5.06 -11.47
N GLY A 119 5.81 -5.90 -10.52
CA GLY A 119 5.74 -5.60 -9.10
C GLY A 119 6.73 -6.36 -8.23
N ALA A 120 7.38 -7.40 -8.79
CA ALA A 120 8.26 -8.37 -8.14
C ALA A 120 9.09 -7.78 -6.99
N GLN A 121 8.53 -7.84 -5.78
CA GLN A 121 9.14 -7.39 -4.52
C GLN A 121 9.65 -5.94 -4.56
N ALA A 122 9.17 -5.13 -5.51
CA ALA A 122 9.58 -3.75 -5.66
C ALA A 122 9.26 -2.96 -4.39
N PRO A 123 10.11 -1.98 -4.00
CA PRO A 123 9.80 -1.09 -2.88
C PRO A 123 8.41 -0.47 -3.01
N GLY A 124 7.61 -0.56 -1.95
CA GLY A 124 6.22 -0.08 -1.94
C GLY A 124 5.18 -1.03 -2.54
N ARG A 125 5.59 -2.18 -3.11
CA ARG A 125 4.70 -3.23 -3.65
C ARG A 125 4.95 -4.62 -3.05
N ARG A 126 5.88 -4.73 -2.11
CA ARG A 126 6.25 -6.00 -1.47
C ARG A 126 5.51 -6.27 -0.16
N ASP A 127 4.74 -5.32 0.35
CA ASP A 127 4.04 -5.44 1.62
C ASP A 127 2.52 -5.45 1.34
N LEU A 128 1.82 -6.44 1.90
CA LEU A 128 0.41 -6.70 1.70
C LEU A 128 -0.38 -6.52 2.99
N ARG A 129 -1.63 -6.06 2.84
CA ARG A 129 -2.69 -6.21 3.83
C ARG A 129 -3.69 -7.22 3.29
N ILE A 130 -3.91 -8.28 4.06
CA ILE A 130 -4.86 -9.34 3.79
C ILE A 130 -6.01 -9.14 4.77
N GLU A 131 -7.21 -8.89 4.28
CA GLU A 131 -8.40 -8.72 5.11
C GLU A 131 -9.22 -10.00 5.07
N LEU A 132 -9.46 -10.57 6.26
CA LEU A 132 -10.29 -11.75 6.44
C LEU A 132 -11.77 -11.34 6.52
N LEU A 133 -12.66 -12.32 6.30
CA LEU A 133 -14.12 -12.09 6.36
C LEU A 133 -14.62 -11.68 7.74
N ASP A 134 -13.85 -11.94 8.80
CA ASP A 134 -14.13 -11.52 10.17
C ASP A 134 -13.69 -10.07 10.47
N GLY A 135 -13.10 -9.37 9.49
CA GLY A 135 -12.56 -8.02 9.62
C GLY A 135 -11.12 -7.97 10.16
N THR A 136 -10.49 -9.11 10.43
CA THR A 136 -9.09 -9.16 10.85
C THR A 136 -8.17 -8.81 9.68
N ALA A 137 -7.29 -7.84 9.89
CA ALA A 137 -6.29 -7.42 8.89
C ALA A 137 -4.90 -7.97 9.24
N ILE A 138 -4.36 -8.83 8.37
CA ILE A 138 -3.03 -9.41 8.50
C ILE A 138 -2.07 -8.70 7.55
N HIS A 139 -0.89 -8.35 8.05
CA HIS A 139 0.15 -7.69 7.25
C HIS A 139 1.32 -8.64 7.02
N ARG A 140 1.72 -8.80 5.77
CA ARG A 140 2.76 -9.75 5.34
C ARG A 140 3.61 -9.16 4.23
N ARG A 141 4.87 -9.61 4.16
CA ARG A 141 5.80 -9.23 3.10
C ARG A 141 5.89 -10.36 2.10
N ILE A 142 5.76 -10.03 0.82
CA ILE A 142 6.05 -10.95 -0.28
C ILE A 142 7.56 -11.16 -0.35
N THR A 143 7.98 -12.41 -0.28
CA THR A 143 9.37 -12.87 -0.38
C THR A 143 9.69 -13.43 -1.77
N GLY A 144 8.70 -13.91 -2.50
CA GLY A 144 8.85 -14.48 -3.84
C GLY A 144 7.59 -14.30 -4.70
N SER A 145 7.76 -14.35 -6.02
CA SER A 145 6.64 -14.34 -6.97
C SER A 145 7.01 -15.04 -8.25
N VAL A 146 6.11 -15.87 -8.76
CA VAL A 146 6.27 -16.62 -10.01
C VAL A 146 5.00 -16.49 -10.83
N ALA A 147 5.16 -16.15 -12.11
CA ALA A 147 4.08 -16.13 -13.08
C ALA A 147 3.98 -17.50 -13.78
N SER A 148 2.77 -18.07 -13.87
CA SER A 148 2.51 -19.32 -14.58
C SER A 148 1.20 -19.22 -15.37
N ASN A 149 1.33 -19.01 -16.68
CA ASN A 149 0.20 -18.86 -17.62
C ASN A 149 -0.88 -17.89 -17.12
N ASP A 150 -1.99 -18.41 -16.59
CA ASP A 150 -3.17 -17.63 -16.19
C ASP A 150 -3.21 -17.30 -14.68
N VAL A 151 -2.21 -17.72 -13.92
CA VAL A 151 -2.13 -17.56 -12.47
C VAL A 151 -0.75 -17.03 -12.09
N GLU A 152 -0.70 -16.18 -11.07
CA GLU A 152 0.55 -15.83 -10.42
C GLU A 152 0.57 -16.46 -9.02
N VAL A 153 1.73 -16.92 -8.58
CA VAL A 153 1.92 -17.45 -7.22
C VAL A 153 2.85 -16.51 -6.49
N ILE A 154 2.40 -15.99 -5.35
CA ILE A 154 3.22 -15.19 -4.44
C ILE A 154 3.61 -16.02 -3.22
N THR A 155 4.81 -15.79 -2.72
CA THR A 155 5.34 -16.40 -1.50
C THR A 155 5.44 -15.32 -0.43
N LEU A 156 4.95 -15.59 0.78
CA LEU A 156 4.98 -14.67 1.93
C LEU A 156 6.17 -14.88 2.88
#